data_AF-A0A735YUW8-F1
#
_entry.id   AF-A0A735YUW8-F1
#
_cell.length_a   1.000
_cell.length_b   1.000
_cell.length_c   1.000
_cell.angle_alpha   90.00
_cell.angle_beta   90.00
_cell.angle_gamma   90.00
#
_symmetry.space_group_name_H-M   'P 1'
#
loop_
_entity.id
_entity.type
_entity.pdbx_description
1 polymer ?
#
loop_
_entity_poly.entity_id
_entity_poly.type
_entity_poly.pdbx_seq_one_letter_code
_entity_poly.pdbx_strand_id
1 'polypeptide(L)'
;SLARYADWVKDFKKGPTGKESLVYGIYGITESYITNCQKEMKQVAALTPLLEPIDGVAVSYIDSAAALGNTINEMEKYYTQENYKDDAFAKGKALHQTLLKNIEDFKPVSEKYHEAIQEINDRRQLTQLKRIEEAEGKTFNYYSLAVMISAKQINKVISADTFDAEAMMKKVAELETMIAQLKEVNTDGRNSSFISSAADYQLQAKKYIRRIRDNVEYSDFEKKRVQDPATGWMVADSYPASLRSYNEMVDDYNRLR
;
A
#
# COMPACT_ATOMS: atom_id res chain seq x y z
N SER A 1 2.03 8.96 -16.69
CA SER A 1 1.09 9.42 -17.72
C SER A 1 0.09 10.47 -17.24
N LEU A 2 -0.72 10.19 -16.21
CA LEU A 2 -1.78 11.12 -15.76
C LEU A 2 -1.26 12.50 -15.30
N ALA A 3 -0.12 12.56 -14.59
CA ALA A 3 0.48 13.83 -14.18
C ALA A 3 0.75 14.77 -15.37
N ARG A 4 1.42 14.26 -16.42
CA ARG A 4 1.65 15.01 -17.67
C ARG A 4 0.36 15.50 -18.31
N TYR A 5 -0.68 14.67 -18.31
CA TYR A 5 -1.97 15.07 -18.88
C TYR A 5 -2.65 16.16 -18.03
N ALA A 6 -2.55 16.07 -16.70
CA ALA A 6 -3.04 17.07 -15.78
C ALA A 6 -2.28 18.41 -15.84
N ASP A 7 -1.02 18.41 -16.30
CA ASP A 7 -0.21 19.63 -16.41
C ASP A 7 -0.79 20.68 -17.38
N TRP A 8 -1.58 20.27 -18.37
CA TRP A 8 -2.19 21.17 -19.36
C TRP A 8 -3.72 21.14 -19.37
N VAL A 9 -4.35 20.13 -18.76
CA VAL A 9 -5.80 20.06 -18.55
C VAL A 9 -6.15 20.72 -17.20
N LYS A 10 -6.55 21.99 -17.25
CA LYS A 10 -6.79 22.83 -16.06
C LYS A 10 -7.80 22.25 -15.05
N ASP A 11 -8.89 21.68 -15.55
CA ASP A 11 -9.93 21.05 -14.72
C ASP A 11 -10.03 19.59 -15.13
N PHE A 12 -9.27 18.72 -14.45
CA PHE A 12 -9.20 17.30 -14.77
C PHE A 12 -10.55 16.59 -14.68
N LYS A 13 -11.54 17.12 -13.94
CA LYS A 13 -12.88 16.54 -13.88
C LYS A 13 -13.71 16.88 -15.12
N LYS A 14 -13.41 17.98 -15.81
CA LYS A 14 -14.14 18.42 -17.01
C LYS A 14 -13.43 18.04 -18.31
N GLY A 15 -12.11 17.96 -18.28
CA GLY A 15 -11.29 17.65 -19.44
C GLY A 15 -10.94 18.87 -20.30
N PRO A 16 -10.42 18.62 -21.52
CA PRO A 16 -9.98 19.68 -22.42
C PRO A 16 -11.17 20.49 -22.93
N THR A 17 -10.99 21.81 -22.99
CA THR A 17 -11.98 22.79 -23.44
C THR A 17 -11.93 23.00 -24.96
N GLY A 18 -10.78 22.77 -25.59
CA GLY A 18 -10.47 23.13 -26.97
C GLY A 18 -9.89 24.55 -27.12
N LYS A 19 -9.60 25.21 -26.00
CA LYS A 19 -9.01 26.57 -25.93
C LYS A 19 -7.63 26.56 -25.28
N GLU A 20 -7.02 25.39 -25.14
CA GLU A 20 -5.71 25.21 -24.53
C GLU A 20 -4.63 25.86 -25.40
N SER A 21 -3.80 26.72 -24.79
CA SER A 21 -2.67 27.36 -25.49
C SER A 21 -1.51 26.40 -25.73
N LEU A 22 -1.42 25.32 -24.94
CA LEU A 22 -0.39 24.29 -25.03
C LEU A 22 -1.04 22.91 -24.82
N VAL A 23 -0.68 21.95 -25.65
CA VAL A 23 -1.21 20.58 -25.62
C VAL A 23 -0.03 19.63 -25.54
N TYR A 24 0.27 19.14 -24.32
CA TYR A 24 1.38 18.20 -24.12
C TYR A 24 1.01 16.74 -24.38
N GLY A 25 -0.29 16.45 -24.52
CA GLY A 25 -0.82 15.11 -24.66
C GLY A 25 -0.67 14.27 -23.38
N ILE A 26 -0.53 12.97 -23.56
CA ILE A 26 -0.34 11.97 -22.51
C ILE A 26 0.70 10.95 -22.97
N TYR A 27 1.50 10.43 -22.04
CA TYR A 27 2.39 9.31 -22.35
C TYR A 27 1.61 7.99 -22.34
N GLY A 28 1.84 7.16 -23.34
CA GLY A 28 1.32 5.81 -23.41
C GLY A 28 1.86 4.89 -22.32
N ILE A 29 1.34 3.68 -22.33
CA ILE A 29 1.79 2.54 -21.55
C ILE A 29 2.18 1.44 -22.55
N THR A 30 3.31 0.78 -22.31
CA THR A 30 3.78 -0.30 -23.18
C THR A 30 2.73 -1.42 -23.28
N GLU A 31 2.12 -1.55 -24.46
CA GLU A 31 1.01 -2.50 -24.71
C GLU A 31 1.37 -3.95 -24.41
N SER A 32 2.61 -4.35 -24.69
CA SER A 32 3.09 -5.70 -24.44
C SER A 32 3.11 -6.04 -22.95
N TYR A 33 3.37 -5.08 -22.06
CA TYR A 33 3.34 -5.32 -20.62
C TYR A 33 1.92 -5.64 -20.14
N ILE A 34 0.93 -4.87 -20.57
CA ILE A 34 -0.47 -5.09 -20.19
C ILE A 34 -0.95 -6.43 -20.75
N THR A 35 -0.70 -6.69 -22.03
CA THR A 35 -1.16 -7.90 -22.71
C THR A 35 -0.54 -9.17 -22.11
N ASN A 36 0.76 -9.14 -21.82
CA ASN A 36 1.45 -10.27 -21.21
C ASN A 36 0.95 -10.50 -19.78
N CYS A 37 0.84 -9.46 -18.95
CA CYS A 37 0.29 -9.57 -17.60
C CYS A 37 -1.13 -10.14 -17.62
N GLN A 38 -2.00 -9.68 -18.53
CA GLN A 38 -3.37 -10.17 -18.65
C GLN A 38 -3.42 -11.67 -18.99
N LYS A 39 -2.56 -12.12 -19.90
CA LYS A 39 -2.44 -13.54 -20.25
C LYS A 39 -1.96 -14.37 -19.06
N GLU A 40 -0.85 -13.96 -18.43
CA GLU A 40 -0.22 -14.71 -17.34
C GLU A 40 -1.12 -14.78 -16.10
N MET A 41 -1.75 -13.67 -15.70
CA MET A 41 -2.65 -13.64 -14.55
C MET A 41 -3.87 -14.54 -14.76
N LYS A 42 -4.43 -14.60 -15.97
CA LYS A 42 -5.54 -15.53 -16.31
C LYS A 42 -5.10 -16.99 -16.29
N GLN A 43 -3.85 -17.29 -16.66
CA GLN A 43 -3.30 -18.64 -16.56
C GLN A 43 -3.10 -19.06 -15.10
N VAL A 44 -2.54 -18.17 -14.27
CA VAL A 44 -2.31 -18.44 -12.84
C VAL A 44 -3.64 -18.63 -12.09
N ALA A 45 -4.64 -17.80 -12.36
CA ALA A 45 -5.96 -17.89 -11.72
C ALA A 45 -6.73 -19.19 -12.05
N ALA A 46 -6.29 -19.95 -13.05
CA ALA A 46 -6.87 -21.24 -13.43
C ALA A 46 -6.12 -22.45 -12.84
N LEU A 47 -5.04 -22.22 -12.06
CA LEU A 47 -4.27 -23.30 -11.44
C LEU A 47 -5.05 -23.94 -10.28
N THR A 48 -4.75 -25.22 -10.02
CA THR A 48 -5.34 -25.98 -8.91
C THR A 48 -4.27 -26.34 -7.87
N PRO A 49 -4.56 -26.24 -6.55
CA PRO A 49 -5.82 -25.76 -5.97
C PRO A 49 -5.99 -24.23 -6.13
N LEU A 50 -7.25 -23.79 -6.19
CA LEU A 50 -7.57 -22.35 -6.22
C LEU A 50 -7.07 -21.65 -4.95
N LEU A 51 -6.61 -20.42 -5.13
CA LEU A 51 -6.17 -19.51 -4.08
C LEU A 51 -7.22 -18.41 -3.87
N GLU A 52 -8.41 -18.78 -3.40
CA GLU A 52 -9.48 -17.81 -3.15
C GLU A 52 -9.14 -16.91 -1.94
N PRO A 53 -9.48 -15.60 -1.97
CA PRO A 53 -10.24 -14.91 -3.03
C PRO A 53 -9.38 -14.29 -4.15
N ILE A 54 -8.05 -14.46 -4.13
CA ILE A 54 -7.15 -13.64 -4.97
C ILE A 54 -7.28 -13.97 -6.46
N ASP A 55 -7.59 -15.21 -6.84
CA ASP A 55 -7.63 -15.63 -8.25
C ASP A 55 -8.65 -14.83 -9.07
N GLY A 56 -9.90 -14.74 -8.61
CA GLY A 56 -10.93 -13.95 -9.31
C GLY A 56 -10.69 -12.44 -9.25
N VAL A 57 -10.16 -11.95 -8.13
CA VAL A 57 -9.87 -10.52 -7.95
C VAL A 57 -8.68 -10.08 -8.82
N ALA A 58 -7.66 -10.92 -8.98
CA ALA A 58 -6.52 -10.68 -9.85
C ALA A 58 -6.93 -10.52 -11.32
N VAL A 59 -7.84 -11.38 -11.81
CA VAL A 59 -8.37 -11.29 -13.17
C VAL A 59 -9.14 -9.98 -13.37
N SER A 60 -9.99 -9.61 -12.40
CA SER A 60 -10.74 -8.34 -12.44
C SER A 60 -9.80 -7.13 -12.48
N TYR A 61 -8.72 -7.16 -11.68
CA TYR A 61 -7.71 -6.12 -11.64
C TYR A 61 -7.02 -5.94 -12.99
N ILE A 62 -6.55 -7.02 -13.61
CA ILE A 62 -5.80 -6.90 -14.86
C ILE A 62 -6.70 -6.54 -16.05
N ASP A 63 -7.96 -6.98 -16.05
CA ASP A 63 -8.93 -6.60 -17.10
C ASP A 63 -9.28 -5.10 -17.01
N SER A 64 -9.48 -4.56 -15.80
CA SER A 64 -9.72 -3.12 -15.61
C SER A 64 -8.48 -2.26 -15.88
N ALA A 65 -7.29 -2.72 -15.47
CA ALA A 65 -6.02 -2.08 -15.81
C ALA A 65 -5.79 -2.04 -17.34
N ALA A 66 -6.13 -3.12 -18.05
CA ALA A 66 -6.03 -3.18 -19.50
C ALA A 66 -6.98 -2.20 -20.18
N ALA A 67 -8.23 -2.12 -19.73
CA ALA A 67 -9.18 -1.13 -20.24
C ALA A 67 -8.69 0.31 -20.04
N LEU A 68 -8.14 0.64 -18.87
CA LEU A 68 -7.55 1.95 -18.59
C LEU A 68 -6.33 2.23 -19.49
N GLY A 69 -5.42 1.26 -19.62
CA GLY A 69 -4.23 1.41 -20.46
C GLY A 69 -4.54 1.59 -21.94
N ASN A 70 -5.53 0.86 -22.47
CA ASN A 70 -5.98 1.00 -23.86
C ASN A 70 -6.49 2.42 -24.14
N THR A 71 -7.28 3.01 -23.23
CA THR A 71 -7.73 4.41 -23.35
C THR A 71 -6.56 5.38 -23.34
N ILE A 72 -5.57 5.18 -22.45
CA ILE A 72 -4.37 6.01 -22.39
C ILE A 72 -3.58 5.97 -23.70
N ASN A 73 -3.43 4.79 -24.31
CA ASN A 73 -2.70 4.62 -25.56
C ASN A 73 -3.46 5.22 -26.76
N GLU A 74 -4.79 5.11 -26.77
CA GLU A 74 -5.60 5.79 -27.78
C GLU A 74 -5.48 7.32 -27.66
N MET A 75 -5.47 7.85 -26.43
CA MET A 75 -5.24 9.27 -26.18
C MET A 75 -3.83 9.71 -26.59
N GLU A 76 -2.80 8.93 -26.26
CA GLU A 76 -1.42 9.21 -26.70
C GLU A 76 -1.37 9.34 -28.23
N LYS A 77 -1.90 8.36 -28.96
CA LYS A 77 -1.96 8.38 -30.42
C LYS A 77 -2.68 9.62 -30.95
N TYR A 78 -3.85 9.94 -30.38
CA TYR A 78 -4.66 11.09 -30.77
C TYR A 78 -3.90 12.42 -30.61
N TYR A 79 -3.25 12.65 -29.46
CA TYR A 79 -2.52 13.89 -29.22
C TYR A 79 -1.19 13.95 -29.98
N THR A 80 -0.52 12.82 -30.17
CA THR A 80 0.75 12.72 -30.92
C THR A 80 0.55 13.02 -32.41
N GLN A 81 -0.55 12.54 -32.99
CA GLN A 81 -0.92 12.84 -34.37
C GLN A 81 -1.52 14.25 -34.56
N GLU A 82 -1.67 15.01 -33.47
CA GLU A 82 -2.29 16.33 -33.46
C GLU A 82 -3.74 16.39 -33.98
N ASN A 83 -4.45 15.25 -34.02
CA ASN A 83 -5.83 15.14 -34.52
C ASN A 83 -6.83 16.08 -33.81
N TYR A 84 -6.47 16.59 -32.62
CA TYR A 84 -7.23 17.60 -31.90
C TYR A 84 -7.35 18.94 -32.63
N LYS A 85 -6.42 19.22 -33.56
CA LYS A 85 -6.47 20.40 -34.43
C LYS A 85 -7.49 20.23 -35.55
N ASP A 86 -7.73 18.99 -35.97
CA ASP A 86 -8.61 18.65 -37.09
C ASP A 86 -10.08 18.55 -36.66
N ASP A 87 -10.33 18.10 -35.42
CA ASP A 87 -11.68 17.84 -34.91
C ASP A 87 -12.14 18.81 -33.82
N ALA A 88 -11.39 19.89 -33.59
CA ALA A 88 -11.64 20.87 -32.53
C ALA A 88 -11.85 20.22 -31.14
N PHE A 89 -11.02 19.22 -30.82
CA PHE A 89 -11.05 18.42 -29.59
C PHE A 89 -12.26 17.50 -29.39
N ALA A 90 -13.05 17.25 -30.44
CA ALA A 90 -14.24 16.39 -30.31
C ALA A 90 -13.88 15.00 -29.75
N LYS A 91 -12.92 14.31 -30.35
CA LYS A 91 -12.47 12.99 -29.88
C LYS A 91 -11.71 13.10 -28.55
N GLY A 92 -10.90 14.14 -28.36
CA GLY A 92 -10.18 14.37 -27.11
C GLY A 92 -11.11 14.49 -25.89
N LYS A 93 -12.25 15.17 -26.04
CA LYS A 93 -13.29 15.28 -25.00
C LYS A 93 -13.95 13.92 -24.73
N ALA A 94 -14.28 13.17 -25.78
CA ALA A 94 -14.88 11.84 -25.62
C ALA A 94 -13.92 10.84 -24.94
N LEU A 95 -12.66 10.84 -25.35
CA LEU A 95 -11.61 10.01 -24.72
C LEU A 95 -11.38 10.40 -23.27
N HIS A 96 -11.45 11.69 -22.93
CA HIS A 96 -11.34 12.14 -21.55
C HIS A 96 -12.46 11.59 -20.65
N GLN A 97 -13.71 11.60 -21.12
CA GLN A 97 -14.83 11.00 -20.37
C GLN A 97 -14.64 9.50 -20.18
N THR A 98 -14.13 8.82 -21.20
CA THR A 98 -13.79 7.39 -21.13
C THR A 98 -12.67 7.13 -20.14
N LEU A 99 -11.65 8.01 -20.10
CA LEU A 99 -10.55 7.94 -19.14
C LEU A 99 -11.06 8.07 -17.70
N LEU A 100 -11.91 9.07 -17.42
CA LEU A 100 -12.49 9.25 -16.08
C LEU A 100 -13.27 8.03 -15.63
N LYS A 101 -14.14 7.50 -16.50
CA LYS A 101 -14.89 6.28 -16.22
C LYS A 101 -13.96 5.10 -15.91
N ASN A 102 -12.93 4.88 -16.73
CA ASN A 102 -12.01 3.77 -16.50
C ASN A 102 -11.18 3.94 -15.22
N ILE A 103 -10.87 5.17 -14.80
CA ILE A 103 -10.24 5.45 -13.50
C ILE A 103 -11.20 5.12 -12.35
N GLU A 104 -12.46 5.55 -12.46
CA GLU A 104 -13.50 5.26 -11.46
C GLU A 104 -13.76 3.75 -11.33
N ASP A 105 -13.82 3.03 -12.45
CA ASP A 105 -14.02 1.57 -12.49
C ASP A 105 -12.79 0.81 -11.95
N PHE A 106 -11.58 1.30 -12.23
CA PHE A 106 -10.32 0.65 -11.80
C PHE A 106 -10.08 0.77 -10.29
N LYS A 107 -10.38 1.92 -9.69
CA LYS A 107 -10.06 2.21 -8.28
C LYS A 107 -10.55 1.13 -7.29
N PRO A 108 -11.85 0.77 -7.22
CA PRO A 108 -12.34 -0.20 -6.24
C PRO A 108 -11.80 -1.62 -6.51
N VAL A 109 -11.46 -1.96 -7.76
CA VAL A 109 -10.87 -3.26 -8.10
C VAL A 109 -9.42 -3.33 -7.65
N SER A 110 -8.65 -2.24 -7.82
CA SER A 110 -7.30 -2.10 -7.31
C SER A 110 -7.24 -2.23 -5.78
N GLU A 111 -8.17 -1.59 -5.08
CA GLU A 111 -8.31 -1.70 -3.62
C GLU A 111 -8.61 -3.14 -3.19
N LYS A 112 -9.59 -3.80 -3.82
CA LYS A 112 -9.90 -5.22 -3.54
C LYS A 112 -8.73 -6.16 -3.81
N TYR A 113 -7.97 -5.93 -4.89
CA TYR A 113 -6.81 -6.77 -5.19
C TYR A 113 -5.70 -6.59 -4.17
N HIS A 114 -5.45 -5.35 -3.73
CA HIS A 114 -4.54 -5.07 -2.63
C HIS A 114 -4.96 -5.81 -1.36
N GLU A 115 -6.24 -5.76 -0.98
CA GLU A 115 -6.78 -6.46 0.19
C GLU A 115 -6.61 -7.98 0.08
N ALA A 116 -6.91 -8.58 -1.09
CA ALA A 116 -6.74 -10.00 -1.33
C ALA A 116 -5.27 -10.44 -1.21
N ILE A 117 -4.31 -9.63 -1.70
CA ILE A 117 -2.87 -9.87 -1.50
C ILE A 117 -2.52 -9.89 -0.02
N GLN A 118 -3.03 -8.93 0.76
CA GLN A 118 -2.77 -8.88 2.20
C GLN A 118 -3.31 -10.12 2.91
N GLU A 119 -4.55 -10.52 2.60
CA GLU A 119 -5.19 -11.68 3.22
C GLU A 119 -4.44 -12.99 2.95
N ILE A 120 -4.02 -13.22 1.70
CA ILE A 120 -3.25 -14.40 1.32
C ILE A 120 -1.87 -14.39 1.99
N ASN A 121 -1.21 -13.23 2.05
CA ASN A 121 0.07 -13.10 2.72
C ASN A 121 -0.07 -13.42 4.22
N ASP A 122 -1.10 -12.89 4.88
CA ASP A 122 -1.38 -13.14 6.30
C ASP A 122 -1.62 -14.63 6.56
N ARG A 123 -2.45 -15.29 5.75
CA ARG A 123 -2.69 -16.75 5.84
C ARG A 123 -1.40 -17.55 5.69
N ARG A 124 -0.55 -17.17 4.73
CA ARG A 124 0.74 -17.82 4.49
C ARG A 124 1.69 -17.62 5.67
N GLN A 125 1.79 -16.40 6.21
CA GLN A 125 2.65 -16.08 7.35
C GLN A 125 2.23 -16.87 8.61
N LEU A 126 0.93 -16.98 8.88
CA LEU A 126 0.43 -17.78 10.00
C LEU A 126 0.69 -19.28 9.81
N THR A 127 0.55 -19.79 8.59
CA THR A 127 0.88 -21.18 8.26
C THR A 127 2.38 -21.45 8.45
N GLN A 128 3.22 -20.52 7.98
CA GLN A 128 4.67 -20.61 8.17
C GLN A 128 5.06 -20.57 9.65
N LEU A 129 4.43 -19.71 10.44
CA LEU A 129 4.69 -19.62 11.88
C LEU A 129 4.42 -20.95 12.58
N LYS A 130 3.28 -21.60 12.29
CA LYS A 130 2.94 -22.93 12.83
C LYS A 130 3.98 -23.98 12.42
N ARG A 131 4.40 -23.98 11.15
CA ARG A 131 5.43 -24.91 10.66
C ARG A 131 6.76 -24.73 11.37
N ILE A 132 7.19 -23.50 11.62
CA ILE A 132 8.42 -23.23 12.38
C ILE A 132 8.27 -23.74 13.82
N GLU A 133 7.13 -23.48 14.46
CA GLU A 133 6.87 -23.97 15.83
C GLU A 133 6.90 -25.49 15.91
N GLU A 134 6.31 -26.20 14.94
CA GLU A 134 6.30 -27.67 14.89
C GLU A 134 7.69 -28.26 14.59
N ALA A 135 8.49 -27.60 13.74
CA ALA A 135 9.78 -28.12 13.29
C ALA A 135 10.95 -27.75 14.23
N GLU A 136 10.94 -26.54 14.78
CA GLU A 136 12.06 -25.95 15.52
C GLU A 136 11.68 -25.60 16.97
N GLY A 137 10.37 -25.49 17.28
CA GLY A 137 9.89 -24.89 18.51
C GLY A 137 9.93 -23.36 18.47
N LYS A 138 9.87 -22.74 19.65
CA LYS A 138 9.86 -21.27 19.80
C LYS A 138 11.26 -20.68 19.76
N THR A 139 11.92 -20.81 18.61
CA THR A 139 13.27 -20.29 18.34
C THR A 139 13.26 -18.80 17.98
N PHE A 140 14.43 -18.24 17.70
CA PHE A 140 14.56 -16.89 17.12
C PHE A 140 13.75 -16.73 15.82
N ASN A 141 13.74 -17.76 14.95
CA ASN A 141 12.96 -17.74 13.70
C ASN A 141 11.46 -17.65 13.96
N TYR A 142 10.98 -18.39 14.97
CA TYR A 142 9.58 -18.33 15.39
C TYR A 142 9.22 -16.93 15.90
N TYR A 143 9.97 -16.42 16.88
CA TYR A 143 9.64 -15.14 17.51
C TYR A 143 9.84 -13.95 16.57
N SER A 144 10.81 -14.00 15.66
CA SER A 144 10.98 -12.93 14.66
C SER A 144 9.79 -12.84 13.72
N LEU A 145 9.28 -13.98 13.22
CA LEU A 145 8.06 -14.00 12.42
C LEU A 145 6.82 -13.60 13.24
N ALA A 146 6.70 -14.07 14.49
CA ALA A 146 5.58 -13.73 15.37
C ALA A 146 5.50 -12.22 15.66
N VAL A 147 6.66 -11.59 15.96
CA VAL A 147 6.79 -10.15 16.16
C VAL A 147 6.36 -9.40 14.90
N MET A 148 6.81 -9.82 13.71
CA MET A 148 6.41 -9.20 12.45
C MET A 148 4.91 -9.30 12.16
N ILE A 149 4.30 -10.47 12.41
CA ILE A 149 2.86 -10.66 12.23
C ILE A 149 2.08 -9.74 13.17
N SER A 150 2.46 -9.71 14.46
CA SER A 150 1.79 -8.87 15.46
C SER A 150 1.94 -7.39 15.14
N ALA A 151 3.15 -6.94 14.79
CA ALA A 151 3.41 -5.57 14.42
C ALA A 151 2.62 -5.15 13.16
N LYS A 152 2.54 -6.01 12.15
CA LYS A 152 1.72 -5.75 10.95
C LYS A 152 0.25 -5.56 11.31
N GLN A 153 -0.29 -6.42 12.17
CA GLN A 153 -1.68 -6.33 12.65
C GLN A 153 -1.93 -5.04 13.43
N ILE A 154 -1.01 -4.66 14.32
CA ILE A 154 -1.10 -3.42 15.08
C ILE A 154 -1.06 -2.22 14.13
N ASN A 155 -0.08 -2.16 13.23
CA ASN A 155 0.07 -1.06 12.29
C ASN A 155 -1.17 -0.89 11.41
N LYS A 156 -1.76 -1.99 10.94
CA LYS A 156 -2.99 -1.97 10.14
C LYS A 156 -4.14 -1.29 10.90
N VAL A 157 -4.35 -1.61 12.17
CA VAL A 157 -5.46 -1.04 12.97
C VAL A 157 -5.19 0.42 13.34
N ILE A 158 -3.98 0.76 13.81
CA ILE A 158 -3.67 2.13 14.23
C ILE A 158 -3.56 3.11 13.06
N SER A 159 -3.48 2.62 11.82
CA SER A 159 -3.51 3.45 10.61
C SER A 159 -4.89 4.00 10.25
N ALA A 160 -5.95 3.46 10.88
CA ALA A 160 -7.32 3.89 10.63
C ALA A 160 -7.64 5.22 11.34
N ASP A 161 -8.61 5.98 10.80
CA ASP A 161 -9.08 7.23 11.39
C ASP A 161 -9.59 7.07 12.83
N THR A 162 -10.15 5.90 13.15
CA THR A 162 -10.64 5.54 14.48
C THR A 162 -10.31 4.08 14.78
N PHE A 163 -9.99 3.79 16.04
CA PHE A 163 -9.75 2.43 16.53
C PHE A 163 -9.99 2.34 18.04
N ASP A 164 -10.20 1.11 18.53
CA ASP A 164 -10.30 0.82 19.96
C ASP A 164 -8.91 0.89 20.61
N ALA A 165 -8.59 2.03 21.24
CA ALA A 165 -7.30 2.26 21.84
C ALA A 165 -7.02 1.35 23.05
N GLU A 166 -8.05 0.94 23.80
CA GLU A 166 -7.92 -0.01 24.92
C GLU A 166 -7.52 -1.40 24.41
N ALA A 167 -8.20 -1.89 23.37
CA ALA A 167 -7.85 -3.15 22.72
C ALA A 167 -6.43 -3.11 22.11
N MET A 168 -6.06 -2.00 21.47
CA MET A 168 -4.73 -1.85 20.87
C MET A 168 -3.62 -1.74 21.92
N MET A 169 -3.87 -1.15 23.09
CA MET A 169 -2.91 -1.17 24.19
C MET A 169 -2.60 -2.61 24.66
N LYS A 170 -3.61 -3.49 24.71
CA LYS A 170 -3.41 -4.91 25.04
C LYS A 170 -2.54 -5.60 23.98
N LYS A 171 -2.82 -5.38 22.69
CA LYS A 171 -2.02 -5.92 21.58
C LYS A 171 -0.57 -5.45 21.61
N VAL A 172 -0.32 -4.19 21.94
CA VAL A 172 1.05 -3.65 22.07
C VAL A 172 1.79 -4.20 23.29
N ALA A 173 1.08 -4.54 24.38
CA ALA A 173 1.68 -5.24 25.52
C ALA A 173 2.00 -6.72 25.21
N GLU A 174 1.15 -7.40 24.43
CA GLU A 174 1.44 -8.73 23.89
C GLU A 174 2.70 -8.69 22.99
N LEU A 175 2.81 -7.67 22.13
CA LEU A 175 4.00 -7.44 21.31
C LEU A 175 5.27 -7.21 22.16
N GLU A 176 5.18 -6.41 23.22
CA GLU A 176 6.28 -6.17 24.17
C GLU A 176 6.79 -7.50 24.77
N THR A 177 5.86 -8.39 25.12
CA THR A 177 6.18 -9.72 25.67
C THR A 177 6.88 -10.60 24.62
N MET A 178 6.41 -10.60 23.37
CA MET A 178 7.04 -11.35 22.29
C MET A 178 8.45 -10.85 21.96
N ILE A 179 8.69 -9.53 22.03
CA ILE A 179 10.02 -8.95 21.83
C ILE A 179 10.96 -9.36 22.97
N ALA A 180 10.48 -9.41 24.22
CA ALA A 180 11.27 -9.92 25.33
C ALA A 180 11.66 -11.39 25.12
N GLN A 181 10.72 -12.23 24.69
CA GLN A 181 10.99 -13.64 24.36
C GLN A 181 11.96 -13.79 23.19
N LEU A 182 11.82 -12.98 22.14
CA LEU A 182 12.76 -12.92 21.02
C LEU A 182 14.19 -12.61 21.51
N LYS A 183 14.32 -11.68 22.46
CA LYS A 183 15.61 -11.31 23.03
C LYS A 183 16.23 -12.44 23.86
N GLU A 184 15.42 -13.18 24.63
CA GLU A 184 15.89 -14.31 25.43
C GLU A 184 16.46 -15.43 24.56
N VAL A 185 15.82 -15.73 23.43
CA VAL A 185 16.28 -16.79 22.51
C VAL A 185 17.43 -16.34 21.60
N ASN A 186 17.79 -15.05 21.60
CA ASN A 186 18.88 -14.51 20.79
C ASN A 186 20.24 -14.61 21.51
N THR A 187 20.81 -15.80 21.56
CA THR A 187 21.99 -16.09 22.40
C THR A 187 23.34 -15.64 21.82
N ASP A 188 23.44 -15.42 20.51
CA ASP A 188 24.71 -15.08 19.83
C ASP A 188 24.91 -13.57 19.61
N GLY A 189 23.93 -12.74 20.02
CA GLY A 189 23.96 -11.29 19.89
C GLY A 189 23.87 -10.78 18.45
N ARG A 190 23.74 -11.68 17.46
CA ARG A 190 23.47 -11.29 16.07
C ARG A 190 22.04 -10.76 15.98
N ASN A 191 21.71 -10.07 14.90
CA ASN A 191 20.34 -9.56 14.66
C ASN A 191 19.82 -8.56 15.72
N SER A 192 20.72 -7.92 16.45
CA SER A 192 20.39 -6.91 17.46
C SER A 192 19.71 -5.67 16.88
N SER A 193 19.95 -5.37 15.59
CA SER A 193 19.24 -4.32 14.85
C SER A 193 17.73 -4.58 14.84
N PHE A 194 17.31 -5.77 14.39
CA PHE A 194 15.89 -6.13 14.34
C PHE A 194 15.21 -6.11 15.72
N ILE A 195 15.87 -6.61 16.76
CA ILE A 195 15.32 -6.55 18.13
C ILE A 195 15.15 -5.08 18.57
N SER A 196 16.13 -4.23 18.25
CA SER A 196 16.10 -2.81 18.62
C SER A 196 15.01 -2.05 17.88
N SER A 197 14.88 -2.25 16.57
CA SER A 197 13.84 -1.60 15.76
C SER A 197 12.44 -2.14 16.08
N ALA A 198 12.30 -3.42 16.44
CA ALA A 198 11.04 -3.96 16.97
C ALA A 198 10.63 -3.30 18.29
N ALA A 199 11.59 -3.09 19.20
CA ALA A 199 11.35 -2.41 20.47
C ALA A 199 10.99 -0.92 20.27
N ASP A 200 11.65 -0.23 19.33
CA ASP A 200 11.29 1.15 19.00
C ASP A 200 9.89 1.24 18.38
N TYR A 201 9.56 0.37 17.42
CA TYR A 201 8.20 0.30 16.87
C TYR A 201 7.16 0.08 17.96
N GLN A 202 7.38 -0.91 18.84
CA GLN A 202 6.50 -1.17 19.96
C GLN A 202 6.28 0.08 20.83
N LEU A 203 7.35 0.83 21.13
CA LEU A 203 7.27 2.05 21.93
C LEU A 203 6.53 3.18 21.21
N GLN A 204 6.84 3.44 19.94
CA GLN A 204 6.18 4.50 19.16
C GLN A 204 4.68 4.20 18.96
N ALA A 205 4.34 2.95 18.66
CA ALA A 205 2.94 2.51 18.57
C ALA A 205 2.23 2.71 19.92
N LYS A 206 2.84 2.29 21.03
CA LYS A 206 2.31 2.47 22.40
C LYS A 206 2.01 3.93 22.71
N LYS A 207 2.92 4.83 22.34
CA LYS A 207 2.79 6.28 22.53
C LYS A 207 1.64 6.86 21.72
N TYR A 208 1.56 6.54 20.43
CA TYR A 208 0.48 7.01 19.58
C TYR A 208 -0.90 6.49 20.05
N ILE A 209 -1.00 5.21 20.39
CA ILE A 209 -2.25 4.63 20.93
C ILE A 209 -2.65 5.32 22.24
N ARG A 210 -1.70 5.62 23.15
CA ARG A 210 -2.00 6.39 24.37
C ARG A 210 -2.52 7.79 24.05
N ARG A 211 -1.94 8.48 23.07
CA ARG A 211 -2.42 9.80 22.64
C ARG A 211 -3.89 9.75 22.27
N ILE A 212 -4.29 8.74 21.49
CA ILE A 212 -5.70 8.53 21.10
C ILE A 212 -6.57 8.17 22.30
N ARG A 213 -6.13 7.21 23.14
CA ARG A 213 -6.86 6.79 24.35
C ARG A 213 -7.12 7.95 25.31
N ASP A 214 -6.10 8.76 25.54
CA ASP A 214 -6.12 9.86 26.51
C ASP A 214 -6.67 11.16 25.90
N ASN A 215 -7.15 11.11 24.64
CA ASN A 215 -7.70 12.24 23.90
C ASN A 215 -6.78 13.48 23.89
N VAL A 216 -5.48 13.26 23.71
CA VAL A 216 -4.47 14.32 23.71
C VAL A 216 -4.42 14.96 22.32
N GLU A 217 -4.98 16.16 22.21
CA GLU A 217 -5.02 16.90 20.96
C GLU A 217 -3.64 17.29 20.44
N TYR A 218 -3.51 17.43 19.12
CA TYR A 218 -2.38 18.13 18.50
C TYR A 218 -2.51 19.63 18.72
N SER A 219 -1.42 20.29 19.09
CA SER A 219 -1.31 21.75 18.99
C SER A 219 -1.45 22.19 17.52
N ASP A 220 -1.77 23.46 17.29
CA ASP A 220 -1.95 23.98 15.92
C ASP A 220 -0.71 23.86 15.03
N PHE A 221 0.48 23.93 15.65
CA PHE A 221 1.74 23.68 14.96
C PHE A 221 1.87 22.19 14.57
N GLU A 222 1.58 21.28 15.49
CA GLU A 222 1.66 19.84 15.22
C GLU A 222 0.61 19.39 14.19
N LYS A 223 -0.60 19.95 14.21
CA LYS A 223 -1.66 19.63 13.22
C LYS A 223 -1.18 19.84 11.78
N LYS A 224 -0.45 20.93 11.53
CA LYS A 224 0.13 21.22 10.21
C LYS A 224 1.29 20.28 9.90
N ARG A 225 2.15 20.03 10.88
CA ARG A 225 3.36 19.22 10.68
C ARG A 225 3.07 17.74 10.52
N VAL A 226 2.11 17.17 11.24
CA VAL A 226 1.78 15.74 11.18
C VAL A 226 1.25 15.33 9.81
N GLN A 227 0.67 16.28 9.07
CA GLN A 227 0.18 16.08 7.70
C GLN A 227 1.30 16.18 6.65
N ASP A 228 2.48 16.66 7.02
CA ASP A 228 3.61 16.82 6.11
C ASP A 228 4.31 15.45 5.88
N PRO A 229 4.39 14.96 4.64
CA PRO A 229 4.98 13.65 4.36
C PRO A 229 6.47 13.52 4.70
N ALA A 230 7.22 14.64 4.72
CA ALA A 230 8.67 14.64 4.94
C ALA A 230 9.04 14.76 6.43
N THR A 231 8.21 15.45 7.21
CA THR A 231 8.51 15.85 8.58
C THR A 231 7.48 15.43 9.62
N GLY A 232 6.37 14.80 9.19
CA GLY A 232 5.30 14.36 10.09
C GLY A 232 5.77 13.37 11.16
N TRP A 233 6.76 12.52 10.84
CA TRP A 233 7.36 11.58 11.80
C TRP A 233 8.06 12.27 12.98
N MET A 234 8.39 13.56 12.87
CA MET A 234 9.01 14.32 13.96
C MET A 234 7.99 14.78 15.01
N VAL A 235 6.69 14.67 14.72
CA VAL A 235 5.64 14.97 15.71
C VAL A 235 5.60 13.82 16.72
N ALA A 236 5.78 14.17 18.00
CA ALA A 236 5.77 13.19 19.07
C ALA A 236 4.44 12.45 19.15
N ASP A 237 4.50 11.18 19.53
CA ASP A 237 3.33 10.32 19.78
C ASP A 237 2.32 10.34 18.62
N SER A 238 2.84 10.29 17.39
CA SER A 238 2.04 10.39 16.16
C SER A 238 2.09 9.11 15.34
N TYR A 239 1.05 8.89 14.52
CA TYR A 239 1.06 7.77 13.58
C TYR A 239 2.25 7.82 12.62
N PRO A 240 2.62 8.96 12.00
CA PRO A 240 3.83 9.03 11.16
C PRO A 240 5.12 8.61 11.88
N ALA A 241 5.28 8.92 13.18
CA ALA A 241 6.43 8.47 13.97
C ALA A 241 6.40 6.93 14.14
N SER A 242 5.24 6.37 14.47
CA SER A 242 5.04 4.92 14.57
C SER A 242 5.21 4.19 13.24
N LEU A 243 4.77 4.78 12.14
CA LEU A 243 4.89 4.21 10.80
C LEU A 243 6.35 4.19 10.35
N ARG A 244 7.12 5.24 10.68
CA ARG A 244 8.55 5.29 10.40
C ARG A 244 9.28 4.14 11.11
N SER A 245 9.09 3.96 12.41
CA SER A 245 9.73 2.87 13.16
C SER A 245 9.25 1.49 12.72
N TYR A 246 7.98 1.36 12.31
CA TYR A 246 7.47 0.13 11.68
C TYR A 246 8.25 -0.23 10.41
N ASN A 247 8.47 0.75 9.52
CA ASN A 247 9.21 0.53 8.28
C ASN A 247 10.68 0.19 8.55
N GLU A 248 11.33 0.85 9.52
CA GLU A 248 12.69 0.52 9.95
C GLU A 248 12.78 -0.93 10.48
N MET A 249 11.79 -1.37 11.26
CA MET A 249 11.68 -2.77 11.72
C MET A 249 11.49 -3.76 10.56
N VAL A 250 10.63 -3.43 9.58
CA VAL A 250 10.44 -4.25 8.37
C VAL A 250 11.75 -4.40 7.59
N ASP A 251 12.49 -3.31 7.43
CA ASP A 251 13.78 -3.32 6.73
C ASP A 251 14.81 -4.21 7.44
N ASP A 252 14.92 -4.11 8.76
CA ASP A 252 15.81 -4.96 9.55
C ASP A 252 15.40 -6.43 9.52
N TYR A 253 14.10 -6.73 9.58
CA TYR A 253 13.60 -8.10 9.44
C TYR A 253 13.98 -8.70 8.09
N ASN A 254 13.86 -7.92 7.02
CA ASN A 254 14.21 -8.38 5.68
C ASN A 254 15.71 -8.67 5.51
N ARG A 255 16.58 -8.06 6.34
CA ARG A 255 18.03 -8.31 6.38
C ARG A 255 18.43 -9.55 7.20
N LEU A 256 17.48 -10.20 7.89
CA LEU A 256 17.77 -11.44 8.63
C LEU A 256 18.01 -12.65 7.72
N ARG A 257 17.76 -12.52 6.41
CA ARG A 257 17.82 -13.58 5.41
C ARG A 257 19.10 -13.52 4.58
#